data_AF-A0A922XBB3-F1
#
_entry.id   AF-A0A922XBB3-F1
#
_cell.length_a   1.000
_cell.length_b   1.000
_cell.length_c   1.000
_cell.angle_alpha   90.00
_cell.angle_beta   90.00
_cell.angle_gamma   90.00
#
_symmetry.space_group_name_H-M   'P 1'
#
loop_
_entity.id
_entity.type
_entity.pdbx_description
1 polymer ?
#
loop_
_entity_poly.entity_id
_entity_poly.type
_entity_poly.pdbx_seq_one_letter_code
_entity_poly.pdbx_strand_id
1 'polypeptide(L)'
;PPTVERSSEGTGINNRGHIVGGSDHLSGFIWRGKKMQSLNALIHPASGWDIRDPRAINDAGQIAANAYRNGIRYAVRLDLIKPHVDAVPPAEHDEEPSVETPPSPQAAAKRAQEEAEGIAKEVVKPVAQ
;
A
#
# COMPACT_ATOMS: atom_id res chain seq x y z
N PRO A 1 -4.49 -37.89 15.03
CA PRO A 1 -3.26 -37.11 15.37
C PRO A 1 -3.69 -35.81 16.03
N PRO A 2 -3.02 -35.30 17.09
CA PRO A 2 -3.36 -34.01 17.65
C PRO A 2 -3.11 -32.92 16.58
N THR A 3 -4.11 -32.09 16.32
CA THR A 3 -3.97 -30.90 15.48
C THR A 3 -3.16 -29.88 16.25
N VAL A 4 -1.95 -29.58 15.78
CA VAL A 4 -1.20 -28.43 16.30
C VAL A 4 -1.91 -27.20 15.75
N GLU A 5 -2.62 -26.48 16.63
CA GLU A 5 -3.19 -25.18 16.31
C GLU A 5 -2.06 -24.27 15.80
N ARG A 6 -2.26 -23.68 14.62
CA ARG A 6 -1.31 -22.73 14.04
C ARG A 6 -1.72 -21.32 14.40
N SER A 7 -0.77 -20.53 14.85
CA SER A 7 -0.96 -19.15 15.29
C SER A 7 -0.06 -18.20 14.51
N SER A 8 -0.57 -17.00 14.28
CA SER A 8 0.17 -15.90 13.66
C SER A 8 -0.34 -14.56 14.18
N GLU A 9 0.56 -13.60 14.27
CA GLU A 9 0.27 -12.23 14.68
C GLU A 9 0.95 -11.25 13.72
N GLY A 10 0.21 -10.24 13.26
CA GLY A 10 0.76 -9.15 12.47
C GLY A 10 1.32 -8.05 13.37
N THR A 11 2.53 -7.59 13.09
CA THR A 11 3.25 -6.61 13.92
C THR A 11 3.46 -5.26 13.22
N GLY A 12 3.37 -5.22 11.88
CA GLY A 12 3.53 -3.99 11.13
C GLY A 12 2.83 -4.05 9.78
N ILE A 13 2.39 -2.88 9.29
CA ILE A 13 1.76 -2.70 7.99
C ILE A 13 2.26 -1.40 7.35
N ASN A 14 2.43 -1.39 6.02
CA ASN A 14 2.76 -0.19 5.25
C ASN A 14 1.57 0.28 4.39
N ASN A 15 1.69 1.44 3.71
CA ASN A 15 0.61 2.04 2.92
C ASN A 15 0.22 1.23 1.68
N ARG A 16 1.01 0.22 1.32
CA ARG A 16 0.73 -0.72 0.22
C ARG A 16 -0.05 -1.95 0.67
N GLY A 17 -0.40 -2.03 1.96
CA GLY A 17 -1.05 -3.20 2.55
C GLY A 17 -0.12 -4.39 2.74
N HIS A 18 1.21 -4.20 2.67
CA HIS A 18 2.15 -5.25 3.04
C HIS A 18 2.21 -5.38 4.56
N ILE A 19 2.01 -6.59 5.06
CA ILE A 19 1.98 -6.88 6.49
C ILE A 19 3.19 -7.73 6.84
N VAL A 20 3.88 -7.41 7.93
CA VAL A 20 4.90 -8.27 8.55
C VAL A 20 4.39 -8.80 9.88
N GLY A 21 4.91 -9.94 10.31
CA GLY A 21 4.49 -10.54 11.57
C GLY A 21 5.26 -11.80 11.94
N GLY A 22 4.87 -12.40 13.06
CA GLY A 22 5.39 -13.66 13.56
C GLY A 22 4.37 -14.79 13.41
N SER A 23 4.84 -16.00 13.11
CA SER A 23 4.02 -17.22 13.23
C SER A 23 4.84 -18.38 13.78
N ASP A 24 4.15 -19.33 14.39
CA ASP A 24 4.77 -20.54 14.94
C ASP A 24 5.43 -21.43 13.86
N HIS A 25 4.88 -21.42 12.66
CA HIS A 25 5.37 -22.23 11.54
C HIS A 25 6.43 -21.52 10.68
N LEU A 26 6.34 -20.21 10.46
CA LEU A 26 7.22 -19.48 9.52
C LEU A 26 8.30 -18.64 10.20
N SER A 27 8.27 -18.52 11.55
CA SER A 27 9.02 -17.50 12.27
C SER A 27 8.59 -16.10 11.80
N GLY A 28 9.49 -15.27 11.26
CA GLY A 28 9.10 -14.00 10.64
C GLY A 28 8.48 -14.20 9.26
N PHE A 29 7.36 -13.54 8.99
CA PHE A 29 6.69 -13.56 7.68
C PHE A 29 6.43 -12.17 7.10
N ILE A 30 6.18 -12.14 5.79
CA ILE A 30 5.55 -11.03 5.08
C ILE A 30 4.32 -11.53 4.29
N TRP A 31 3.24 -10.76 4.30
CA TRP A 31 2.04 -10.96 3.49
C TRP A 31 1.87 -9.80 2.50
N ARG A 32 1.57 -10.13 1.25
CA ARG A 32 1.43 -9.20 0.13
C ARG A 32 0.19 -9.51 -0.73
N GLY A 33 -0.98 -9.66 -0.13
CA GLY A 33 -2.24 -9.89 -0.87
C GLY A 33 -2.64 -11.35 -1.11
N LYS A 34 -1.69 -12.30 -1.21
CA LYS A 34 -2.02 -13.71 -1.56
C LYS A 34 -1.73 -14.73 -0.47
N LYS A 35 -0.48 -14.80 0.00
CA LYS A 35 -0.03 -15.79 0.99
C LYS A 35 1.07 -15.22 1.87
N MET A 36 1.17 -15.75 3.09
CA MET A 36 2.32 -15.49 3.95
C MET A 36 3.57 -16.14 3.35
N GLN A 37 4.68 -15.40 3.37
CA GLN A 37 5.99 -15.86 2.93
C GLN A 37 6.96 -15.71 4.09
N SER A 38 7.76 -16.73 4.39
CA SER A 38 8.83 -16.59 5.39
C SER A 38 9.85 -15.55 4.93
N LEU A 39 10.24 -14.65 5.84
CA LEU A 39 11.30 -13.67 5.58
C LEU A 39 12.66 -14.35 5.34
N ASN A 40 12.89 -15.49 6.01
CA ASN A 40 14.10 -16.30 5.85
C ASN A 40 14.23 -16.87 4.42
N ALA A 41 13.12 -17.08 3.71
CA ALA A 41 13.13 -17.50 2.31
C ALA A 41 13.37 -16.35 1.32
N LEU A 42 13.42 -15.10 1.81
CA LEU A 42 13.53 -13.87 1.01
C LEU A 42 14.82 -13.09 1.26
N ILE A 43 15.74 -13.65 2.05
CA ILE A 43 17.10 -13.16 2.31
C ILE A 43 18.14 -14.15 1.78
N HIS A 44 19.37 -13.69 1.59
CA HIS A 44 20.40 -14.55 0.99
C HIS A 44 20.71 -15.72 1.92
N PRO A 45 20.62 -16.98 1.45
CA PRO A 45 20.77 -18.14 2.33
C PRO A 45 22.16 -18.20 2.97
N ALA A 46 23.21 -17.72 2.28
CA ALA A 46 24.56 -17.64 2.85
C ALA A 46 24.75 -16.53 3.90
N SER A 47 23.73 -15.71 4.18
CA SER A 47 23.86 -14.62 5.15
C SER A 47 23.92 -15.09 6.61
N GLY A 48 23.45 -16.32 6.88
CA GLY A 48 23.42 -16.92 8.21
C GLY A 48 22.43 -16.27 9.18
N TRP A 49 21.57 -15.37 8.70
CA TRP A 49 20.55 -14.72 9.51
C TRP A 49 19.30 -15.58 9.64
N ASP A 50 18.78 -15.64 10.86
CA ASP A 50 17.47 -16.18 11.19
C ASP A 50 16.56 -15.05 11.70
N ILE A 51 15.62 -14.65 10.86
CA ILE A 51 14.68 -13.55 11.09
C ILE A 51 13.46 -14.09 11.82
N ARG A 52 13.31 -13.72 13.09
CA ARG A 52 12.25 -14.27 13.95
C ARG A 52 11.12 -13.31 14.26
N ASP A 53 11.45 -12.05 14.53
CA ASP A 53 10.50 -11.11 15.12
C ASP A 53 10.59 -9.78 14.36
N PRO A 54 9.95 -9.67 13.19
CA PRO A 54 9.80 -8.40 12.50
C PRO A 54 8.91 -7.47 13.34
N ARG A 55 9.31 -6.21 13.44
CA ARG A 55 8.67 -5.20 14.29
C ARG A 55 7.94 -4.12 13.51
N ALA A 56 8.43 -3.79 12.31
CA ALA A 56 7.86 -2.74 11.48
C ALA A 56 8.27 -2.93 10.02
N ILE A 57 7.46 -2.37 9.12
CA ILE A 57 7.74 -2.26 7.70
C ILE A 57 7.44 -0.82 7.27
N ASN A 58 8.29 -0.24 6.42
CA ASN A 58 8.04 1.07 5.81
C ASN A 58 7.54 0.93 4.36
N ASP A 59 7.20 2.06 3.72
CA ASP A 59 6.68 2.06 2.35
C ASP A 59 7.73 1.65 1.29
N ALA A 60 9.01 1.81 1.61
CA ALA A 60 10.11 1.30 0.79
C ALA A 60 10.28 -0.23 0.90
N GLY A 61 9.47 -0.91 1.72
CA GLY A 61 9.53 -2.36 1.92
C GLY A 61 10.68 -2.81 2.82
N GLN A 62 11.32 -1.89 3.53
CA GLN A 62 12.37 -2.20 4.50
C GLN A 62 11.74 -2.62 5.82
N ILE A 63 12.33 -3.63 6.47
CA ILE A 63 11.76 -4.25 7.67
C ILE A 63 12.74 -4.10 8.82
N ALA A 64 12.29 -3.54 9.94
CA ALA A 64 13.01 -3.60 11.21
C ALA A 64 12.68 -4.92 11.92
N ALA A 65 13.67 -5.67 12.38
CA ALA A 65 13.44 -6.96 13.03
C ALA A 65 14.49 -7.31 14.09
N ASN A 66 14.12 -8.20 15.01
CA ASN A 66 15.08 -8.98 15.78
C ASN A 66 15.45 -10.24 14.98
N ALA A 67 16.75 -10.41 14.75
CA ALA A 67 17.31 -11.54 14.03
C ALA A 67 18.42 -12.21 14.84
N TYR A 68 18.74 -13.45 14.49
CA TYR A 68 19.80 -14.22 15.12
C TYR A 68 20.87 -14.58 14.12
N ARG A 69 22.13 -14.52 14.55
CA ARG A 69 23.27 -15.08 13.81
C ARG A 69 24.15 -15.82 14.78
N ASN A 70 24.37 -17.11 14.53
CA ASN A 70 25.11 -18.02 15.43
C ASN A 70 24.59 -17.98 16.89
N GLY A 71 23.26 -17.93 17.05
CA GLY A 71 22.61 -17.89 18.37
C GLY A 71 22.59 -16.52 19.06
N ILE A 72 23.29 -15.52 18.54
CA ILE A 72 23.32 -14.16 19.10
C ILE A 72 22.21 -13.32 18.45
N ARG A 73 21.45 -12.58 19.27
CA ARG A 73 20.36 -11.69 18.82
C ARG A 73 20.90 -10.32 18.42
N TYR A 74 20.40 -9.78 17.31
CA TYR A 74 20.70 -8.44 16.80
C TYR A 74 19.42 -7.73 16.37
N ALA A 75 19.41 -6.41 16.49
CA ALA A 75 18.47 -5.56 15.75
C ALA A 75 19.00 -5.39 14.32
N VAL A 76 18.16 -5.64 13.32
CA VAL A 76 18.54 -5.57 11.91
C VAL A 76 17.52 -4.80 11.09
N ARG A 77 17.99 -4.21 9.99
CA ARG A 77 17.15 -3.79 8.86
C ARG A 77 17.29 -4.83 7.76
N LEU A 78 16.18 -5.35 7.26
CA LEU A 78 16.17 -6.23 6.09
C LEU A 78 15.85 -5.44 4.84
N ASP A 79 16.65 -5.70 3.80
CA ASP A 79 16.36 -5.38 2.41
C ASP A 79 16.23 -6.73 1.67
N LEU A 80 15.02 -7.07 1.23
CA LEU A 80 14.73 -8.39 0.67
C LEU A 80 15.40 -8.55 -0.72
N ILE A 81 15.98 -9.73 -1.02
CA ILE A 81 16.68 -9.94 -2.31
C ILE A 81 15.72 -9.96 -3.50
N LYS A 82 14.43 -10.14 -3.24
CA LYS A 82 13.40 -9.75 -4.19
C LYS A 82 13.00 -8.33 -3.83
N PRO A 83 13.41 -7.31 -4.60
CA PRO A 83 12.75 -6.02 -4.48
C PRO A 83 11.27 -6.32 -4.59
N HIS A 84 10.48 -5.78 -3.67
CA HIS A 84 9.07 -5.61 -3.94
C HIS A 84 9.03 -4.98 -5.35
N VAL A 85 8.53 -5.73 -6.33
CA VAL A 85 8.35 -5.23 -7.70
C VAL A 85 7.24 -4.23 -7.59
N ASP A 86 7.68 -3.04 -7.21
CA ASP A 86 7.10 -1.74 -7.23
C ASP A 86 8.28 -0.80 -7.47
N ALA A 87 9.11 -1.17 -8.46
CA ALA A 87 9.66 -0.12 -9.29
C ALA A 87 8.41 0.60 -9.81
N VAL A 88 8.07 1.71 -9.16
CA VAL A 88 7.53 2.85 -9.88
C VAL A 88 8.43 2.91 -11.11
N PRO A 89 7.91 2.70 -12.34
CA PRO A 89 8.73 2.98 -13.50
C PRO A 89 9.34 4.36 -13.25
N PRO A 90 10.65 4.59 -13.50
CA PRO A 90 11.18 5.96 -13.43
C PRO A 90 10.14 6.81 -14.12
N ALA A 91 9.72 7.89 -13.46
CA ALA A 91 8.61 8.74 -13.89
C ALA A 91 8.88 9.24 -15.32
N GLU A 92 8.67 8.37 -16.30
CA GLU A 92 8.57 8.61 -17.72
C GLU A 92 7.09 8.78 -17.90
N HIS A 93 6.61 9.88 -17.35
CA HIS A 93 5.61 10.77 -17.89
C HIS A 93 5.53 11.87 -16.84
N ASP A 94 6.41 12.85 -16.98
CA ASP A 94 6.06 14.24 -16.76
C ASP A 94 4.83 14.54 -17.66
N GLU A 95 3.66 13.96 -17.35
CA GLU A 95 2.43 14.69 -17.56
C GLU A 95 2.29 15.53 -16.31
N GLU A 96 2.67 16.80 -16.45
CA GLU A 96 2.15 17.86 -15.59
C GLU A 96 0.68 17.55 -15.31
N PRO A 97 0.19 17.67 -14.06
CA PRO A 97 -1.25 17.59 -13.83
C PRO A 97 -1.86 18.60 -14.78
N SER A 98 -2.61 18.13 -15.79
CA SER A 98 -3.29 18.99 -16.75
C SER A 98 -4.19 19.89 -15.92
N VAL A 99 -3.70 21.09 -15.64
CA VAL A 99 -4.48 22.16 -15.06
C VAL A 99 -5.51 22.43 -16.14
N GLU A 100 -6.72 21.90 -15.97
CA GLU A 100 -7.85 22.28 -16.82
C GLU A 100 -7.85 23.81 -16.86
N THR A 101 -7.58 24.34 -18.04
CA THR A 101 -7.57 25.78 -18.25
C THR A 101 -8.95 26.28 -17.83
N PRO A 102 -9.06 27.29 -16.95
CA PRO A 102 -10.37 27.80 -16.57
C PRO A 102 -11.15 28.17 -17.85
N PRO A 103 -12.44 27.83 -17.94
CA PRO A 103 -13.23 28.06 -19.14
C PRO A 103 -13.16 29.54 -19.51
N SER A 104 -13.08 29.84 -20.81
CA SER A 104 -13.06 31.23 -21.26
C SER A 104 -14.29 31.97 -20.70
N PRO A 105 -14.20 33.29 -20.48
CA PRO A 105 -15.32 34.08 -19.98
C PRO A 105 -16.62 33.88 -20.78
N GLN A 106 -16.51 33.56 -22.07
CA GLN A 106 -17.66 33.27 -22.94
C GLN A 106 -18.29 31.90 -22.66
N ALA A 107 -17.48 30.87 -22.39
CA ALA A 107 -17.98 29.54 -22.05
C ALA A 107 -18.63 29.52 -20.65
N ALA A 108 -18.05 30.26 -19.71
CA ALA A 108 -18.65 30.45 -18.38
C ALA A 108 -19.97 31.23 -18.45
N ALA A 109 -20.03 32.30 -19.25
CA ALA A 109 -21.25 33.08 -19.45
C ALA A 109 -22.37 32.26 -20.11
N LYS A 110 -22.03 31.43 -21.10
CA LYS A 110 -23.00 30.57 -21.79
C LYS A 110 -23.60 29.52 -20.84
N ARG A 111 -22.76 28.89 -20.02
CA ARG A 111 -23.21 27.92 -19.00
C ARG A 111 -24.12 28.59 -17.95
N ALA A 112 -23.79 29.80 -17.50
CA ALA A 112 -24.62 30.56 -16.57
C ALA A 112 -25.99 30.95 -17.17
N GLN A 113 -26.04 31.27 -18.47
CA GLN A 113 -27.30 31.52 -19.18
C GLN A 113 -28.14 30.24 -19.30
N GLU A 114 -27.53 29.12 -19.66
CA GLU A 114 -28.23 27.83 -19.77
C GLU A 114 -28.76 27.34 -18.41
N GLU A 115 -28.00 27.53 -17.32
CA GLU A 115 -28.45 27.24 -15.95
C GLU A 115 -29.60 28.17 -15.52
N ALA A 116 -29.50 29.48 -15.79
CA ALA A 116 -30.59 30.43 -15.50
C ALA A 116 -31.86 30.13 -16.30
N GLU A 117 -31.73 29.72 -17.56
CA GLU A 117 -32.86 29.28 -18.38
C GLU A 117 -33.46 27.96 -17.90
N GLY A 118 -32.63 27.02 -17.43
CA GLY A 118 -33.08 25.77 -16.81
C GLY A 118 -33.92 26.04 -15.55
N ILE A 119 -33.42 26.91 -14.67
CA ILE A 119 -34.11 27.31 -13.45
C ILE A 119 -35.41 28.06 -13.77
N ALA A 120 -35.40 28.97 -14.75
CA ALA A 120 -36.60 29.69 -15.17
C ALA A 120 -37.67 28.76 -15.77
N LYS A 121 -37.27 27.73 -16.53
CA LYS A 121 -38.19 26.70 -17.06
C LYS A 121 -38.74 25.77 -15.97
N GLU A 122 -38.00 25.57 -14.89
CA GLU A 122 -38.44 24.78 -13.73
C GLU A 122 -39.47 25.55 -12.87
N VAL A 123 -39.32 26.87 -12.71
CA VAL A 123 -40.21 27.73 -11.91
C VAL A 123 -41.55 28.04 -12.60
N VAL A 124 -41.66 27.92 -13.94
CA VAL A 124 -42.85 28.32 -14.73
C VAL A 124 -43.92 27.21 -14.84
N LYS A 125 -43.89 26.15 -14.02
CA LYS A 125 -45.04 25.23 -13.91
C LYS A 125 -45.96 25.64 -12.76
N PRO A 126 -47.01 26.47 -12.98
CA PRO A 126 -48.02 26.66 -11.95
C PRO A 126 -48.78 25.35 -11.78
N VAL A 127 -48.94 24.93 -10.52
CA VAL A 127 -49.94 23.94 -10.14
C VAL A 127 -51.30 24.57 -10.41
N ALA A 128 -51.96 24.16 -11.50
CA ALA A 128 -53.37 24.46 -11.71
C ALA A 128 -54.17 23.71 -10.64
N GLN A 129 -54.94 24.46 -9.84
CA GLN A 129 -55.95 23.94 -8.92
C GLN A 129 -57.15 23.41 -9.69
#